data_AF-A0A7K0QBH7-F1
#
_entry.id   AF-A0A7K0QBH7-F1
#
_cell.length_a   1.000
_cell.length_b   1.000
_cell.length_c   1.000
_cell.angle_alpha   90.00
_cell.angle_beta   90.00
_cell.angle_gamma   90.00
#
_symmetry.space_group_name_H-M   'P 1'
#
loop_
_entity.id
_entity.type
_entity.pdbx_description
1 polymer ?
#
loop_
_entity_poly.entity_id
_entity_poly.type
_entity_poly.pdbx_seq_one_letter_code
_entity_poly.pdbx_strand_id
1 'polypeptide(L)' 'RTCALCDTPFEFTQAHHVHWSTHGGPTNIDNLVPLCTRHHHLVHEGGWQLTLHPDRTLEVHRPGGQVSIHGPPQAMAA' A
#
# COMPACT_ATOMS: atom_id res chain seq x y z
N ARG A 1 2.28 4.27 12.34
CA ARG A 1 1.56 3.58 11.23
C ARG A 1 2.49 2.56 10.62
N THR A 2 2.08 1.29 10.54
CA THR A 2 2.87 0.29 9.82
C THR A 2 2.15 -0.22 8.58
N CYS A 3 0.87 -0.61 8.68
CA CYS A 3 0.02 -0.69 7.50
C CYS A 3 0.01 0.67 6.78
N ALA A 4 0.18 0.68 5.46
CA ALA A 4 0.26 1.92 4.70
C ALA A 4 -1.03 2.78 4.80
N LEU A 5 -2.15 2.20 5.24
CA LEU A 5 -3.47 2.82 5.28
C LEU A 5 -4.09 2.93 6.68
N CYS A 6 -3.44 2.40 7.73
CA CYS A 6 -3.91 2.50 9.12
C CYS A 6 -2.82 2.21 10.14
N ASP A 7 -3.17 2.22 11.43
CA ASP A 7 -2.23 2.03 12.54
C ASP A 7 -1.96 0.56 12.91
N THR A 8 -2.35 -0.41 12.06
CA THR A 8 -2.09 -1.83 12.32
C THR A 8 -0.56 -2.11 12.37
N PRO A 9 -0.07 -2.81 13.41
CA PRO A 9 1.35 -3.17 13.57
C PRO A 9 1.90 -4.06 12.46
N PHE A 10 3.23 -4.05 12.26
CA PHE A 10 3.95 -4.80 11.22
C PHE A 10 3.61 -6.29 11.19
N GLU A 11 3.55 -6.93 12.35
CA GLU A 11 3.31 -8.37 12.52
C GLU A 11 1.94 -8.82 11.98
N PHE A 12 1.01 -7.88 11.77
CA PHE A 12 -0.31 -8.13 11.18
C PHE A 12 -0.43 -7.60 9.75
N THR A 13 0.70 -7.34 9.08
CA THR A 13 0.75 -6.90 7.69
C THR A 13 1.36 -7.94 6.77
N GLN A 14 1.01 -7.85 5.49
CA GLN A 14 1.59 -8.61 4.40
C GLN A 14 2.16 -7.62 3.38
N ALA A 15 3.28 -7.98 2.75
CA ALA A 15 3.84 -7.20 1.66
C ALA A 15 2.95 -7.37 0.42
N HIS A 16 2.43 -6.25 -0.08
CA HIS A 16 1.55 -6.22 -1.24
C HIS A 16 2.26 -5.60 -2.44
N HIS A 17 2.25 -6.29 -3.57
CA HIS A 17 2.74 -5.81 -4.86
C HIS A 17 1.79 -4.77 -5.45
N VAL A 18 2.26 -3.52 -5.59
CA VAL A 18 1.47 -2.43 -6.20
C VAL A 18 1.34 -2.66 -7.71
N HIS A 19 2.44 -2.93 -8.41
CA HIS A 19 2.40 -3.60 -9.71
C HIS A 19 2.26 -5.10 -9.47
N TRP A 20 1.09 -5.65 -9.80
CA TRP A 20 0.72 -7.03 -9.52
C TRP A 20 1.77 -8.06 -9.94
N SER A 21 2.09 -9.00 -9.05
CA SER A 21 3.05 -10.08 -9.34
C SER A 21 2.64 -10.93 -10.55
N THR A 22 1.34 -11.21 -10.72
CA THR A 22 0.78 -11.91 -11.88
C THR A 22 0.98 -11.17 -13.20
N HIS A 23 1.27 -9.86 -13.15
CA HIS A 23 1.59 -9.02 -14.31
C HIS A 23 3.09 -8.66 -14.36
N GLY A 24 3.95 -9.40 -13.67
CA GLY A 24 5.40 -9.19 -13.68
C GLY A 24 5.91 -8.17 -12.65
N GLY A 25 5.11 -7.85 -11.64
CA GLY A 25 5.52 -7.08 -10.46
C GLY A 25 6.82 -7.56 -9.83
N PRO A 26 7.88 -6.72 -9.75
CA PRO A 26 9.10 -7.12 -9.06
C PRO A 26 8.87 -7.21 -7.54
N THR A 27 9.58 -8.13 -6.90
CA THR A 27 9.62 -8.22 -5.43
C THR A 27 10.78 -7.37 -4.91
N ASN A 28 10.55 -6.07 -4.75
CA ASN A 28 11.51 -5.13 -4.19
C ASN A 28 10.77 -4.02 -3.40
N ILE A 29 11.52 -3.24 -2.62
CA ILE A 29 10.90 -2.22 -1.77
C ILE A 29 10.11 -1.21 -2.60
N ASP A 30 10.59 -0.84 -3.78
CA ASP A 30 9.98 0.14 -4.67
C ASP A 30 8.59 -0.27 -5.20
N ASN A 31 8.26 -1.56 -5.15
CA ASN A 31 6.96 -2.09 -5.59
C ASN A 31 6.11 -2.69 -4.46
N LEU A 32 6.60 -2.68 -3.21
CA LEU A 32 5.93 -3.31 -2.08
C LEU A 32 5.46 -2.29 -1.04
N VAL A 33 4.23 -2.50 -0.56
CA VAL A 33 3.65 -1.78 0.58
C VAL A 33 3.11 -2.76 1.63
N PRO A 34 3.31 -2.53 2.93
CA PRO A 34 2.70 -3.34 3.98
C PRO A 34 1.21 -3.03 4.11
N LEU A 35 0.34 -4.03 3.98
CA LEU A 35 -1.10 -3.92 4.20
C LEU A 35 -1.59 -4.92 5.23
N CYS A 36 -2.47 -4.50 6.13
CA CYS A 36 -3.18 -5.44 7.00
C CYS A 36 -4.20 -6.25 6.19
N THR A 37 -4.65 -7.40 6.70
CA THR A 37 -5.60 -8.30 6.02
C THR A 37 -6.80 -7.57 5.43
N ARG A 38 -7.41 -6.64 6.19
CA ARG A 38 -8.55 -5.85 5.73
C ARG A 38 -8.22 -5.01 4.49
N HIS A 39 -7.14 -4.24 4.53
CA HIS A 39 -6.77 -3.38 3.41
C HIS A 39 -6.21 -4.19 2.23
N HIS A 40 -5.56 -5.32 2.50
CA HIS A 40 -5.09 -6.22 1.46
C HIS A 40 -6.27 -6.73 0.62
N HIS A 41 -7.33 -7.23 1.27
CA HIS A 41 -8.55 -7.67 0.57
C HIS A 41 -9.27 -6.52 -0.14
N LEU A 42 -9.28 -5.30 0.42
CA LEU A 42 -9.89 -4.15 -0.27
C LEU A 42 -9.20 -3.83 -1.61
N VAL A 43 -7.89 -4.06 -1.72
CA VAL A 43 -7.14 -3.87 -2.97
C VAL A 43 -7.35 -5.05 -3.94
N HIS A 44 -7.38 -6.28 -3.44
CA HIS A 44 -7.62 -7.47 -4.27
C HIS A 44 -9.07 -7.58 -4.79
N GLU A 45 -10.05 -7.29 -3.93
CA GLU A 45 -11.46 -7.64 -4.16
C GLU A 45 -12.39 -6.43 -4.00
N GLY A 46 -12.01 -5.48 -3.16
CA GLY A 46 -12.82 -4.31 -2.85
C GLY A 46 -12.74 -3.19 -3.90
N GLY A 47 -12.01 -3.37 -5.00
CA GLY A 47 -11.88 -2.37 -6.06
C GLY A 47 -11.02 -1.15 -5.71
N TRP A 48 -10.23 -1.22 -4.64
CA TRP A 48 -9.25 -0.19 -4.32
C TRP A 48 -8.03 -0.33 -5.23
N GLN A 49 -7.49 0.80 -5.68
CA GLN A 49 -6.28 0.83 -6.50
C GLN A 49 -5.22 1.67 -5.81
N LEU A 50 -3.98 1.20 -5.89
CA LEU A 50 -2.82 1.85 -5.29
C LEU A 50 -1.88 2.32 -6.39
N THR A 51 -1.39 3.54 -6.26
CA THR A 51 -0.26 4.04 -7.04
C THR A 51 0.84 4.43 -6.06
N LEU A 52 2.01 3.84 -6.22
CA LEU A 52 3.18 4.14 -5.40
C LEU A 52 4.18 4.93 -6.25
N HIS A 53 4.46 6.15 -5.83
CA HIS A 53 5.36 7.05 -6.54
C HIS A 53 6.83 6.81 -6.13
N PRO A 54 7.80 7.26 -6.94
CA PRO A 54 9.23 7.09 -6.65
C PRO A 54 9.69 7.67 -5.30
N ASP A 55 9.01 8.71 -4.83
CA ASP A 55 9.28 9.37 -3.53
C ASP A 55 8.64 8.63 -2.34
N ARG A 56 8.01 7.47 -2.57
CA ARG A 56 7.24 6.67 -1.60
C ARG A 56 5.90 7.29 -1.17
N THR A 57 5.42 8.34 -1.85
CA THR A 57 4.03 8.78 -1.72
C THR A 57 3.09 7.69 -2.24
N LEU A 58 2.06 7.36 -1.46
CA LEU A 58 1.03 6.38 -1.83
C LEU A 58 -0.28 7.09 -2.14
N GLU A 59 -0.70 7.02 -3.39
CA GLU A 59 -2.04 7.43 -3.83
C GLU A 59 -2.99 6.22 -3.78
N VAL A 60 -4.19 6.45 -3.23
CA VAL A 60 -5.20 5.41 -3.00
C VAL A 60 -6.50 5.86 -3.64
N HIS A 61 -6.95 5.11 -4.64
CA HIS A 61 -8.24 5.30 -5.27
C HIS A 61 -9.24 4.31 -4.69
N ARG A 62 -10.33 4.83 -4.13
CA ARG A 62 -11.42 4.03 -3.59
C ARG A 62 -12.54 3.90 -4.62
N PRO A 63 -13.35 2.82 -4.55
CA PRO A 63 -14.62 2.76 -5.25
C PRO A 63 -15.45 4.03 -4.96
N GLY A 64 -16.07 4.59 -5.99
CA GLY A 64 -16.80 5.86 -5.88
C GLY A 64 -15.96 7.12 -6.15
N GLY A 65 -14.71 6.96 -6.57
CA GLY A 65 -13.89 8.06 -7.09
C GLY A 65 -13.17 8.91 -6.03
N GLN A 66 -13.28 8.54 -4.75
CA GLN A 66 -12.52 9.20 -3.71
C GLN A 66 -11.04 8.84 -3.83
N VAL A 67 -10.18 9.86 -3.84
CA VAL A 67 -8.72 9.72 -3.82
C VAL A 67 -8.18 10.22 -2.49
N SER A 68 -7.20 9.51 -1.92
CA SER A 68 -6.44 9.96 -0.75
C SER A 68 -4.95 9.77 -0.97
N ILE A 69 -4.16 10.75 -0.56
CA ILE A 69 -2.69 10.73 -0.64
C ILE A 69 -2.12 10.49 0.75
N HIS A 70 -1.24 9.51 0.87
CA HIS A 70 -0.48 9.22 2.07
C HIS A 70 0.98 9.52 1.74
N GLY A 71 1.53 10.55 2.39
CA GLY A 71 2.92 10.92 2.19
C GLY A 71 3.88 9.77 2.50
N PRO A 72 5.14 9.89 2.09
CA PRO A 72 6.14 8.89 2.41
C PRO A 72 6.19 8.64 3.91
N PRO A 73 6.55 7.43 4.37
CA PRO A 73 6.81 7.21 5.77
C PRO A 73 7.82 8.26 6.23
N GLN A 74 7.40 9.16 7.13
CA GLN A 74 8.32 10.10 7.74
C GLN A 74 9.32 9.25 8.51
N ALA A 75 10.57 9.23 8.05
CA ALA A 75 11.64 8.54 8.76
C ALA A 75 11.80 9.20 10.13
N MET A 76 11.19 8.60 11.16
CA MET A 76 11.69 8.77 12.52
C MET A 76 12.90 7.84 12.62
N ALA A 77 14.06 8.35 12.21
CA ALA A 77 15.33 7.76 12.57
C ALA A 77 15.48 7.90 14.10
N ALA A 78 15.55 6.76 14.79
CA ALA A 78 16.07 6.69 16.15
C ALA A 78 17.59 6.47 16.08
#